data_AF-A0A661T976-F1
#
_entry.id   AF-A0A661T976-F1
#
_cell.length_a   1.000
_cell.length_b   1.000
_cell.length_c   1.000
_cell.angle_alpha   90.00
_cell.angle_beta   90.00
_cell.angle_gamma   90.00
#
_symmetry.space_group_name_H-M   'P 1'
#
loop_
_entity.id
_entity.type
_entity.pdbx_description
1 polymer ?
#
loop_
_entity_poly.entity_id
_entity_poly.type
_entity_poly.pdbx_seq_one_letter_code
_entity_poly.pdbx_strand_id
1 'polypeptide(L)'
;MRETIEIAAANHDRLNRYRQALAPWLDDWKRRLDRGRAGRIDFRRIRKAVPGVPQPMCTAAFVLLFEDSPDTLDELVYGPFRNEADFCAVGFEAYEALGDLQGSGLLQSEESVRAAWRILKHKAVAHNVRHLEIRSSPANYCRGGLEPLQVARIIDDELASGGPRDYALIFIASRHGKMSKVHEHIELARDLTDKDGNDFPNFRGFDLAGNEKAGSAAQMREAFMPMMEKCLHFTIHAGETEDVRSIWEAVYHLNAERIGHGLTLKDDPGLLEKFRDRNIAVEMCPSSNFQIVGFRDAWLPATERLSTYPLKRYLDNGLRVTVNTDNPGISRTDFTSELHRAARLTPGGLSMWDMLLLVRNGFKASFSPRARRQEMLRDAEADIIRQLQEGML
;
A
#
# COMPACT_ATOMS: atom_id res chain seq x y z
N MET A 1 -5.00 -14.95 3.84
CA MET A 1 -5.94 -14.72 4.98
C MET A 1 -5.39 -14.99 6.37
N ARG A 2 -4.38 -15.87 6.57
CA ARG A 2 -3.81 -16.14 7.91
C ARG A 2 -3.37 -14.89 8.67
N GLU A 3 -2.68 -13.97 8.00
CA GLU A 3 -2.27 -12.67 8.57
C GLU A 3 -3.47 -11.82 9.01
N THR A 4 -4.56 -11.81 8.26
CA THR A 4 -5.80 -11.10 8.63
C THR A 4 -6.44 -11.70 9.88
N ILE A 5 -6.39 -13.03 10.02
CA ILE A 5 -6.85 -13.73 11.24
C ILE A 5 -5.95 -13.39 12.42
N GLU A 6 -4.63 -13.37 12.25
CA GLU A 6 -3.68 -12.98 13.29
C GLU A 6 -3.94 -11.54 13.79
N ILE A 7 -4.20 -10.60 12.89
CA ILE A 7 -4.56 -9.22 13.24
C ILE A 7 -5.89 -9.19 14.03
N ALA A 8 -6.88 -9.99 13.64
CA ALA A 8 -8.14 -10.08 14.37
C ALA A 8 -7.94 -10.69 15.77
N ALA A 9 -7.11 -11.73 15.87
CA ALA A 9 -6.80 -12.46 17.12
C ALA A 9 -6.14 -11.56 18.17
N ALA A 10 -5.43 -10.50 17.75
CA ALA A 10 -4.90 -9.48 18.65
C ALA A 10 -5.97 -8.82 19.55
N ASN A 11 -7.27 -8.95 19.20
CA ASN A 11 -8.38 -8.42 19.97
C ASN A 11 -9.11 -9.45 20.87
N HIS A 12 -8.59 -10.68 21.04
CA HIS A 12 -9.24 -11.73 21.85
C HIS A 12 -9.68 -11.25 23.24
N ASP A 13 -8.81 -10.54 23.96
CA ASP A 13 -9.12 -10.04 25.30
C ASP A 13 -10.24 -9.00 25.31
N ARG A 14 -10.27 -8.13 24.29
CA ARG A 14 -11.33 -7.12 24.13
C ARG A 14 -12.67 -7.77 23.74
N LEU A 15 -12.63 -8.79 22.90
CA LEU A 15 -13.82 -9.52 22.44
C LEU A 15 -14.55 -10.23 23.58
N ASN A 16 -13.84 -10.67 24.62
CA ASN A 16 -14.46 -11.30 25.79
C ASN A 16 -15.52 -10.41 26.45
N ARG A 17 -15.36 -9.08 26.40
CA ARG A 17 -16.34 -8.11 26.94
C ARG A 17 -17.68 -8.11 26.19
N TYR A 18 -17.68 -8.56 24.94
CA TYR A 18 -18.85 -8.55 24.05
C TYR A 18 -19.36 -9.95 23.72
N ARG A 19 -18.79 -11.00 24.33
CA ARG A 19 -19.07 -12.41 23.99
C ARG A 19 -20.57 -12.73 24.01
N GLN A 20 -21.30 -12.29 25.04
CA GLN A 20 -22.73 -12.55 25.17
C GLN A 20 -23.55 -11.89 24.05
N ALA A 21 -23.22 -10.65 23.70
CA ALA A 21 -23.91 -9.91 22.63
C ALA A 21 -23.60 -10.47 21.23
N LEU A 22 -22.36 -10.92 21.01
CA LEU A 22 -21.91 -11.47 19.74
C LEU A 22 -22.41 -12.90 19.47
N ALA A 23 -22.59 -13.72 20.52
CA ALA A 23 -22.85 -15.16 20.37
C ALA A 23 -24.02 -15.51 19.44
N PRO A 24 -25.23 -14.92 19.58
CA PRO A 24 -26.36 -15.27 18.71
C PRO A 24 -26.09 -15.01 17.22
N TRP A 25 -25.37 -13.92 16.94
CA TRP A 25 -25.01 -13.52 15.58
C TRP A 25 -23.93 -14.43 14.99
N LEU A 26 -22.90 -14.78 15.78
CA LEU A 26 -21.84 -15.68 15.37
C LEU A 26 -22.36 -17.11 15.14
N ASP A 27 -23.26 -17.59 15.99
CA ASP A 27 -23.89 -18.92 15.84
C ASP A 27 -24.75 -19.00 14.57
N ASP A 28 -25.41 -17.90 14.19
CA ASP A 28 -26.11 -17.83 12.91
C ASP A 28 -25.17 -17.91 11.71
N TRP A 29 -24.03 -17.22 11.77
CA TRP A 29 -23.00 -17.32 10.74
C TRP A 29 -22.42 -18.72 10.62
N LYS A 30 -22.09 -19.38 11.74
CA LYS A 30 -21.63 -20.78 11.73
C LYS A 30 -22.62 -21.69 11.01
N ARG A 31 -23.92 -21.61 11.35
CA ARG A 31 -24.98 -22.39 10.65
C ARG A 31 -25.09 -22.07 9.16
N ARG A 32 -24.84 -20.82 8.75
CA ARG A 32 -24.83 -20.44 7.32
C ARG A 32 -23.64 -21.05 6.59
N LEU A 33 -22.46 -20.99 7.21
CA LEU A 33 -21.21 -21.55 6.69
C LEU A 33 -21.33 -23.07 6.54
N ASP A 34 -21.82 -23.78 7.56
CA ASP A 34 -22.01 -25.24 7.53
C ASP A 34 -22.95 -25.70 6.41
N ARG A 35 -23.88 -24.84 5.98
CA ARG A 35 -24.84 -25.11 4.90
C ARG A 35 -24.34 -24.69 3.52
N GLY A 36 -23.12 -24.15 3.41
CA GLY A 36 -22.60 -23.56 2.16
C GLY A 36 -23.36 -22.31 1.71
N ARG A 37 -24.01 -21.59 2.63
CA ARG A 37 -24.90 -20.45 2.33
C ARG A 37 -24.30 -19.10 2.70
N ALA A 38 -22.97 -18.96 2.66
CA ALA A 38 -22.32 -17.69 2.97
C ALA A 38 -22.65 -16.60 1.94
N GLY A 39 -22.77 -16.97 0.66
CA GLY A 39 -23.05 -16.04 -0.43
C GLY A 39 -22.02 -14.92 -0.55
N ARG A 40 -22.36 -13.87 -1.31
CA ARG A 40 -21.54 -12.65 -1.38
C ARG A 40 -21.73 -11.84 -0.08
N ILE A 41 -20.62 -11.53 0.59
CA ILE A 41 -20.64 -10.82 1.87
C ILE A 41 -20.45 -9.32 1.66
N ASP A 42 -21.35 -8.53 2.24
CA ASP A 42 -21.16 -7.08 2.40
C ASP A 42 -20.42 -6.83 3.72
N PHE A 43 -19.10 -6.69 3.64
CA PHE A 43 -18.24 -6.47 4.81
C PHE A 43 -18.57 -5.16 5.56
N ARG A 44 -19.19 -4.18 4.89
CA ARG A 44 -19.64 -2.94 5.55
C ARG A 44 -20.85 -3.19 6.46
N ARG A 45 -21.64 -4.23 6.22
CA ARG A 45 -22.70 -4.69 7.12
C ARG A 45 -22.16 -5.51 8.28
N ILE A 46 -21.15 -6.35 8.03
CA ILE A 46 -20.49 -7.16 9.07
C ILE A 46 -20.04 -6.29 10.24
N ARG A 47 -19.34 -5.18 9.96
CA ARG A 47 -18.85 -4.27 11.01
C ARG A 47 -19.96 -3.57 11.81
N LYS A 48 -21.23 -3.57 11.37
CA LYS A 48 -22.36 -2.92 12.08
C LYS A 48 -23.40 -3.94 12.56
N ALA A 49 -23.08 -5.22 12.56
CA ALA A 49 -24.07 -6.27 12.66
C ALA A 49 -24.72 -6.41 14.03
N VAL A 50 -24.00 -6.09 15.12
CA VAL A 50 -24.49 -6.27 16.49
C VAL A 50 -24.63 -4.92 17.18
N PRO A 51 -25.87 -4.46 17.49
CA PRO A 51 -26.09 -3.22 18.23
C PRO A 51 -25.36 -3.21 19.58
N GLY A 52 -24.76 -2.07 19.93
CA GLY A 52 -24.02 -1.91 21.19
C GLY A 52 -22.61 -2.51 21.20
N VAL A 53 -22.21 -3.24 20.16
CA VAL A 53 -20.84 -3.74 20.01
C VAL A 53 -20.05 -2.79 19.09
N PRO A 54 -18.85 -2.33 19.48
CA PRO A 54 -18.02 -1.48 18.61
C PRO A 54 -17.75 -2.14 17.27
N GLN A 55 -17.76 -1.35 16.20
CA GLN A 55 -17.61 -1.88 14.84
C GLN A 55 -16.38 -2.78 14.63
N PRO A 56 -15.19 -2.43 15.16
CA PRO A 56 -14.00 -3.27 15.00
C PRO A 56 -14.14 -4.64 15.67
N MET A 57 -14.90 -4.73 16.75
CA MET A 57 -15.14 -5.99 17.46
C MET A 57 -16.08 -6.90 16.67
N CYS A 58 -17.08 -6.33 15.98
CA CYS A 58 -17.90 -7.10 15.04
C CYS A 58 -17.04 -7.68 13.90
N THR A 59 -16.16 -6.86 13.31
CA THR A 59 -15.25 -7.31 12.24
C THR A 59 -14.31 -8.41 12.75
N ALA A 60 -13.61 -8.18 13.86
CA ALA A 60 -12.66 -9.15 14.41
C ALA A 60 -13.35 -10.47 14.79
N ALA A 61 -14.50 -10.42 15.46
CA ALA A 61 -15.27 -11.60 15.81
C ALA A 61 -15.71 -12.42 14.59
N PHE A 62 -16.10 -11.75 13.51
CA PHE A 62 -16.45 -12.42 12.25
C PHE A 62 -15.23 -13.10 11.61
N VAL A 63 -14.09 -12.41 11.53
CA VAL A 63 -12.84 -12.98 10.99
C VAL A 63 -12.41 -14.21 11.78
N LEU A 64 -12.57 -14.19 13.10
CA LEU A 64 -12.18 -15.29 13.99
C LEU A 64 -13.09 -16.52 13.90
N LEU A 65 -14.22 -16.46 13.18
CA LEU A 65 -14.96 -17.68 12.81
C LEU A 65 -14.13 -18.62 11.94
N PHE A 66 -13.08 -18.10 11.30
CA PHE A 66 -12.25 -18.81 10.33
C PHE A 66 -10.85 -19.16 10.86
N GLU A 67 -10.62 -19.07 12.17
CA GLU A 67 -9.30 -19.34 12.79
C GLU A 67 -8.77 -20.73 12.42
N ASP A 68 -9.65 -21.74 12.48
CA ASP A 68 -9.34 -23.13 12.07
C ASP A 68 -9.57 -23.41 10.57
N SER A 69 -10.08 -22.43 9.80
CA SER A 69 -10.39 -22.57 8.37
C SER A 69 -9.99 -21.33 7.52
N PRO A 70 -8.70 -20.92 7.51
CA PRO A 70 -8.29 -19.72 6.77
C PRO A 70 -8.59 -19.73 5.27
N ASP A 71 -8.61 -20.91 4.66
CA ASP A 71 -8.91 -21.08 3.23
C ASP A 71 -10.37 -20.75 2.90
N THR A 72 -11.29 -20.98 3.84
CA THR A 72 -12.70 -20.59 3.70
C THR A 72 -12.83 -19.06 3.72
N LEU A 73 -12.09 -18.37 4.59
CA LEU A 73 -12.04 -16.91 4.54
C LEU A 73 -11.42 -16.42 3.23
N ASP A 74 -10.39 -17.11 2.73
CA ASP A 74 -9.73 -16.77 1.45
C ASP A 74 -10.72 -16.86 0.27
N GLU A 75 -11.53 -17.92 0.25
CA GLU A 75 -12.61 -18.10 -0.73
C GLU A 75 -13.70 -17.02 -0.61
N LEU A 76 -14.09 -16.64 0.60
CA LEU A 76 -15.10 -15.59 0.79
C LEU A 76 -14.63 -14.20 0.38
N VAL A 77 -13.34 -13.90 0.59
CA VAL A 77 -12.77 -12.59 0.25
C VAL A 77 -12.44 -12.51 -1.23
N TYR A 78 -11.67 -13.47 -1.76
CA TYR A 78 -11.18 -13.40 -3.14
C TYR A 78 -12.08 -14.10 -4.15
N GLY A 79 -12.83 -15.13 -3.76
CA GLY A 79 -13.68 -15.90 -4.67
C GLY A 79 -12.96 -16.29 -5.96
N PRO A 80 -13.42 -15.82 -7.13
CA PRO A 80 -12.77 -16.11 -8.42
C PRO A 80 -11.31 -15.60 -8.49
N PHE A 81 -10.97 -14.52 -7.77
CA PHE A 81 -9.62 -13.94 -7.78
C PHE A 81 -8.55 -14.81 -7.10
N ARG A 82 -8.93 -15.97 -6.54
CA ARG A 82 -7.97 -17.02 -6.17
C ARG A 82 -7.26 -17.59 -7.39
N ASN A 83 -7.92 -17.57 -8.55
CA ASN A 83 -7.29 -17.80 -9.83
C ASN A 83 -6.70 -16.49 -10.33
N GLU A 84 -5.38 -16.48 -10.50
CA GLU A 84 -4.63 -15.31 -10.93
C GLU A 84 -5.07 -14.77 -12.30
N ALA A 85 -5.49 -15.65 -13.22
CA ALA A 85 -5.97 -15.25 -14.54
C ALA A 85 -7.30 -14.46 -14.46
N ASP A 86 -8.12 -14.73 -13.44
CA ASP A 86 -9.37 -14.04 -13.19
C ASP A 86 -9.17 -12.76 -12.36
N PHE A 87 -7.98 -12.58 -11.77
CA PHE A 87 -7.57 -11.36 -11.05
C PHE A 87 -6.71 -10.45 -11.93
N CYS A 88 -7.21 -10.15 -13.13
CA CYS A 88 -6.56 -9.30 -14.11
C CYS A 88 -7.56 -8.28 -14.65
N ALA A 89 -7.16 -7.01 -14.75
CA ALA A 89 -8.01 -5.93 -15.26
C ALA A 89 -9.40 -5.84 -14.58
N VAL A 90 -9.49 -6.13 -13.28
CA VAL A 90 -10.76 -6.16 -12.54
C VAL A 90 -11.28 -4.75 -12.22
N GLY A 91 -10.46 -3.74 -12.44
CA GLY A 91 -10.77 -2.35 -12.15
C GLY A 91 -10.59 -1.99 -10.67
N PHE A 92 -10.44 -0.68 -10.42
CA PHE A 92 -10.11 -0.15 -9.11
C PHE A 92 -11.18 -0.47 -8.05
N GLU A 93 -12.47 -0.35 -8.37
CA GLU A 93 -13.55 -0.59 -7.38
C GLU A 93 -13.59 -2.04 -6.89
N ALA A 94 -13.40 -3.02 -7.79
CA ALA A 94 -13.38 -4.42 -7.41
C ALA A 94 -12.14 -4.77 -6.58
N TYR A 95 -11.00 -4.18 -6.94
CA TYR A 95 -9.74 -4.32 -6.21
C TYR A 95 -9.83 -3.71 -4.80
N GLU A 96 -10.29 -2.46 -4.68
CA GLU A 96 -10.44 -1.74 -3.41
C GLU A 96 -11.38 -2.47 -2.45
N ALA A 97 -12.47 -3.05 -2.97
CA ALA A 97 -13.46 -3.75 -2.16
C ALA A 97 -12.87 -4.95 -1.39
N LEU A 98 -11.79 -5.57 -1.86
CA LEU A 98 -11.09 -6.64 -1.15
C LEU A 98 -10.43 -6.13 0.16
N GLY A 99 -10.06 -4.84 0.18
CA GLY A 99 -9.49 -4.16 1.34
C GLY A 99 -10.50 -3.81 2.43
N ASP A 100 -11.82 -3.89 2.18
CA ASP A 100 -12.85 -3.48 3.15
C ASP A 100 -12.72 -4.28 4.47
N LEU A 101 -12.35 -5.56 4.39
CA LEU A 101 -12.11 -6.41 5.56
C LEU A 101 -10.70 -6.25 6.13
N GLN A 102 -9.68 -6.32 5.28
CA GLN A 102 -8.28 -6.43 5.70
C GLN A 102 -7.66 -5.10 6.12
N GLY A 103 -8.18 -3.98 5.63
CA GLY A 103 -7.71 -2.63 5.92
C GLY A 103 -8.54 -1.98 7.02
N SER A 104 -9.18 -0.85 6.69
CA SER A 104 -9.88 -0.05 7.70
C SER A 104 -11.03 -0.80 8.40
N GLY A 105 -11.56 -1.91 7.87
CA GLY A 105 -12.54 -2.73 8.61
C GLY A 105 -12.01 -3.27 9.94
N LEU A 106 -10.72 -3.63 9.97
CA LEU A 106 -10.07 -4.31 11.10
C LEU A 106 -9.05 -3.42 11.83
N LEU A 107 -8.35 -2.54 11.10
CA LEU A 107 -7.34 -1.62 11.63
C LEU A 107 -8.02 -0.41 12.30
N GLN A 108 -8.61 -0.64 13.47
CA GLN A 108 -9.40 0.36 14.20
C GLN A 108 -9.19 0.28 15.72
N SER A 109 -8.30 -0.60 16.17
CA SER A 109 -7.87 -0.74 17.55
C SER A 109 -6.34 -0.69 17.58
N GLU A 110 -5.78 -0.29 18.72
CA GLU A 110 -4.33 -0.28 18.89
C GLU A 110 -3.75 -1.69 18.65
N GLU A 111 -4.43 -2.72 19.16
CA GLU A 111 -4.01 -4.11 19.01
C GLU A 111 -3.93 -4.54 17.53
N SER A 112 -4.96 -4.24 16.74
CA SER A 112 -4.97 -4.54 15.29
C SER A 112 -3.91 -3.74 14.53
N VAL A 113 -3.77 -2.45 14.82
CA VAL A 113 -2.80 -1.58 14.13
C VAL A 113 -1.37 -2.04 14.42
N ARG A 114 -1.04 -2.35 15.68
CA ARG A 114 0.26 -2.92 16.06
C ARG A 114 0.50 -4.28 15.40
N ALA A 115 -0.49 -5.17 15.41
CA ALA A 115 -0.35 -6.49 14.78
C ALA A 115 -0.05 -6.38 13.27
N ALA A 116 -0.78 -5.53 12.55
CA ALA A 116 -0.60 -5.34 11.11
C ALA A 116 0.81 -4.83 10.77
N TRP A 117 1.32 -3.84 11.51
CA TRP A 117 2.65 -3.31 11.28
C TRP A 117 3.77 -4.22 11.73
N ARG A 118 3.57 -5.02 12.79
CA ARG A 118 4.49 -6.08 13.15
C ARG A 118 4.64 -7.12 12.04
N ILE A 119 3.52 -7.57 11.46
CA ILE A 119 3.51 -8.51 10.34
C ILE A 119 4.26 -7.91 9.15
N LEU A 120 3.93 -6.68 8.74
CA LEU A 120 4.60 -6.03 7.61
C LEU A 120 6.11 -5.90 7.84
N LYS A 121 6.51 -5.49 9.05
CA LYS A 121 7.91 -5.37 9.49
C LYS A 121 8.65 -6.69 9.42
N HIS A 122 8.05 -7.79 9.89
CA HIS A 122 8.65 -9.13 9.81
C HIS A 122 8.78 -9.60 8.37
N LYS A 123 7.78 -9.34 7.51
CA LYS A 123 7.89 -9.64 6.07
C LYS A 123 9.01 -8.84 5.43
N ALA A 124 9.12 -7.56 5.72
CA ALA A 124 10.20 -6.73 5.20
C ALA A 124 11.58 -7.30 5.56
N VAL A 125 11.79 -7.73 6.81
CA VAL A 125 13.02 -8.40 7.23
C VAL A 125 13.24 -9.73 6.49
N ALA A 126 12.21 -10.58 6.40
CA ALA A 126 12.30 -11.88 5.73
C ALA A 126 12.66 -11.75 4.24
N HIS A 127 12.29 -10.64 3.61
CA HIS A 127 12.62 -10.31 2.22
C HIS A 127 13.85 -9.40 2.06
N ASN A 128 14.68 -9.27 3.11
CA ASN A 128 15.92 -8.46 3.11
C ASN A 128 15.71 -6.98 2.75
N VAL A 129 14.53 -6.43 3.03
CA VAL A 129 14.27 -4.99 2.86
C VAL A 129 15.10 -4.21 3.86
N ARG A 130 16.01 -3.36 3.35
CA ARG A 130 16.91 -2.55 4.18
C ARG A 130 16.30 -1.23 4.62
N HIS A 131 15.47 -0.63 3.77
CA HIS A 131 14.77 0.61 4.01
C HIS A 131 13.32 0.46 3.59
N LEU A 132 12.38 0.81 4.48
CA LEU A 132 10.95 0.67 4.23
C LEU A 132 10.24 2.02 4.39
N GLU A 133 9.65 2.52 3.32
CA GLU A 133 8.73 3.66 3.41
C GLU A 133 7.31 3.14 3.47
N ILE A 134 6.60 3.46 4.55
CA ILE A 134 5.22 3.02 4.75
C ILE A 134 4.31 4.20 4.49
N ARG A 135 3.36 3.97 3.59
CA ARG A 135 2.27 4.89 3.34
C ARG A 135 1.02 4.46 4.11
N SER A 136 0.39 5.40 4.79
CA SER A 136 -0.79 5.13 5.63
C SER A 136 -1.72 6.34 5.72
N SER A 137 -3.00 6.10 5.93
CA SER A 137 -3.99 7.13 6.25
C SER A 137 -4.43 6.98 7.72
N PRO A 138 -3.71 7.55 8.72
CA PRO A 138 -4.06 7.36 10.13
C PRO A 138 -5.51 7.71 10.49
N ALA A 139 -6.06 8.77 9.90
CA ALA A 139 -7.45 9.18 10.12
C ALA A 139 -8.49 8.14 9.66
N ASN A 140 -8.11 7.19 8.78
CA ASN A 140 -8.99 6.09 8.37
C ASN A 140 -9.13 5.00 9.44
N TYR A 141 -8.30 5.01 10.49
CA TYR A 141 -8.24 3.99 11.56
C TYR A 141 -8.90 4.45 12.87
N CYS A 142 -9.76 5.48 12.81
CA CYS A 142 -10.29 6.18 13.98
C CYS A 142 -11.75 5.81 14.37
N ARG A 143 -12.45 4.99 13.60
CA ARG A 143 -13.84 4.58 13.88
C ARG A 143 -13.99 3.74 15.15
N GLY A 144 -12.91 3.12 15.63
CA GLY A 144 -12.87 2.40 16.90
C GLY A 144 -12.62 3.28 18.13
N GLY A 145 -12.50 4.61 17.96
CA GLY A 145 -12.26 5.57 19.04
C GLY A 145 -10.79 5.94 19.24
N LEU A 146 -9.91 5.61 18.30
CA LEU A 146 -8.54 6.13 18.26
C LEU A 146 -8.54 7.52 17.61
N GLU A 147 -7.65 8.39 18.07
CA GLU A 147 -7.36 9.67 17.42
C GLU A 147 -6.29 9.50 16.32
N PRO A 148 -6.29 10.30 15.24
CA PRO A 148 -5.34 10.14 14.14
C PRO A 148 -3.87 10.24 14.57
N LEU A 149 -3.55 11.13 15.52
CA LEU A 149 -2.20 11.24 16.08
C LEU A 149 -1.81 10.02 16.92
N GLN A 150 -2.75 9.43 17.67
CA GLN A 150 -2.49 8.19 18.41
C GLN A 150 -2.18 7.06 17.45
N VAL A 151 -2.95 6.93 16.36
CA VAL A 151 -2.68 5.95 15.31
C VAL A 151 -1.27 6.16 14.77
N ALA A 152 -0.91 7.38 14.34
CA ALA A 152 0.43 7.69 13.83
C ALA A 152 1.54 7.27 14.80
N ARG A 153 1.42 7.60 16.09
CA ARG A 153 2.36 7.20 17.15
C ARG A 153 2.46 5.67 17.29
N ILE A 154 1.34 4.96 17.26
CA ILE A 154 1.33 3.49 17.29
C ILE A 154 2.11 2.90 16.11
N ILE A 155 1.95 3.48 14.90
CA ILE A 155 2.70 3.05 13.71
C ILE A 155 4.21 3.25 13.93
N ASP A 156 4.62 4.45 14.32
CA ASP A 156 6.02 4.80 14.53
C ASP A 156 6.66 3.94 15.62
N ASP A 157 5.99 3.78 16.78
CA ASP A 157 6.45 2.92 17.88
C ASP A 157 6.71 1.47 17.43
N GLU A 158 5.78 0.89 16.66
CA GLU A 158 5.91 -0.50 16.23
C GLU A 158 7.05 -0.68 15.22
N LEU A 159 7.31 0.33 14.38
CA LEU A 159 8.45 0.34 13.44
C LEU A 159 9.78 0.67 14.14
N ALA A 160 9.77 1.51 15.17
CA ALA A 160 10.95 1.83 15.96
C ALA A 160 11.43 0.64 16.81
N SER A 161 10.52 -0.26 17.19
CA SER A 161 10.82 -1.42 18.03
C SER A 161 11.63 -2.54 17.36
N GLY A 162 12.02 -2.40 16.09
CA GLY A 162 12.84 -3.35 15.33
C GLY A 162 12.46 -3.41 13.85
N GLY A 163 13.01 -4.34 13.07
CA GLY A 163 12.65 -4.51 11.65
C GLY A 163 13.76 -4.14 10.67
N PRO A 164 13.42 -3.58 9.48
CA PRO A 164 14.40 -3.04 8.54
C PRO A 164 15.36 -2.05 9.22
N ARG A 165 16.55 -1.88 8.65
CA ARG A 165 17.58 -0.99 9.22
C ARG A 165 17.15 0.48 9.26
N ASP A 166 16.21 0.87 8.41
CA ASP A 166 15.74 2.23 8.25
C ASP A 166 14.27 2.21 7.81
N TYR A 167 13.51 3.23 8.19
CA TYR A 167 12.14 3.40 7.72
C TYR A 167 11.76 4.88 7.62
N ALA A 168 10.71 5.15 6.86
CA ALA A 168 10.07 6.45 6.83
C ALA A 168 8.55 6.30 6.75
N LEU A 169 7.86 7.32 7.22
CA LEU A 169 6.41 7.41 7.21
C LEU A 169 5.96 8.47 6.21
N ILE A 170 5.00 8.08 5.38
CA ILE A 170 4.34 8.93 4.40
C ILE A 170 2.85 8.87 4.70
N PHE A 171 2.21 10.01 4.93
CA PHE A 171 0.78 10.03 5.22
C PHE A 171 -0.04 10.39 4.00
N ILE A 172 -1.14 9.66 3.84
CA ILE A 172 -1.97 9.72 2.64
C ILE A 172 -3.22 10.54 2.96
N ALA A 173 -3.47 11.59 2.19
CA ALA A 173 -4.81 12.13 2.00
C ALA A 173 -5.59 11.20 1.06
N SER A 174 -6.67 10.60 1.58
CA SER A 174 -7.58 9.80 0.78
C SER A 174 -8.47 10.70 -0.08
N ARG A 175 -8.47 10.51 -1.41
CA ARG A 175 -9.36 11.19 -2.38
C ARG A 175 -10.81 10.72 -2.32
N HIS A 176 -11.14 9.80 -1.41
CA HIS A 176 -12.48 9.24 -1.28
C HIS A 176 -13.40 10.16 -0.49
N GLY A 177 -14.54 10.51 -1.07
CA GLY A 177 -15.62 11.18 -0.37
C GLY A 177 -15.49 12.71 -0.35
N LYS A 178 -15.73 13.32 0.81
CA LYS A 178 -15.82 14.78 0.94
C LYS A 178 -14.43 15.37 1.16
N MET A 179 -14.19 16.56 0.60
CA MET A 179 -12.95 17.33 0.83
C MET A 179 -12.64 17.51 2.32
N SER A 180 -13.62 17.53 3.22
CA SER A 180 -13.37 17.59 4.66
C SER A 180 -12.48 16.46 5.19
N LYS A 181 -12.55 15.26 4.58
CA LYS A 181 -11.67 14.14 4.95
C LYS A 181 -10.23 14.35 4.49
N VAL A 182 -10.04 14.94 3.31
CA VAL A 182 -8.72 15.37 2.85
C VAL A 182 -8.12 16.38 3.83
N HIS A 183 -8.92 17.34 4.30
CA HIS A 183 -8.46 18.32 5.30
C HIS A 183 -8.05 17.67 6.62
N GLU A 184 -8.79 16.67 7.13
CA GLU A 184 -8.39 15.94 8.36
C GLU A 184 -6.98 15.33 8.24
N HIS A 185 -6.61 14.79 7.06
CA HIS A 185 -5.26 14.25 6.85
C HIS A 185 -4.18 15.34 6.77
N ILE A 186 -4.52 16.48 6.17
CA ILE A 186 -3.61 17.62 6.02
C ILE A 186 -3.34 18.28 7.37
N GLU A 187 -4.38 18.47 8.19
CA GLU A 187 -4.24 19.01 9.55
C GLU A 187 -3.33 18.11 10.40
N LEU A 188 -3.52 16.78 10.34
CA LEU A 188 -2.61 15.84 11.01
C LEU A 188 -1.16 16.00 10.55
N ALA A 189 -0.92 16.07 9.23
CA ALA A 189 0.44 16.26 8.70
C ALA A 189 1.04 17.61 9.10
N ARG A 190 0.22 18.66 9.20
CA ARG A 190 0.66 19.97 9.69
C ARG A 190 1.07 19.88 11.15
N ASP A 191 0.25 19.27 12.00
CA ASP A 191 0.52 19.13 13.43
C ASP A 191 1.81 18.32 13.69
N LEU A 192 2.09 17.32 12.86
CA LEU A 192 3.32 16.52 12.93
C LEU A 192 4.58 17.24 12.43
N THR A 193 4.43 18.37 11.73
CA THR A 193 5.54 19.11 11.11
C THR A 193 5.75 20.50 11.72
N ASP A 194 4.93 20.92 12.68
CA ASP A 194 5.14 22.18 13.40
C ASP A 194 6.35 22.10 14.33
N LYS A 195 7.16 23.17 14.34
CA LYS A 195 8.54 23.19 14.84
C LYS A 195 8.71 22.99 16.35
N ASP A 196 7.62 23.05 17.13
CA ASP A 196 7.64 22.66 18.54
C ASP A 196 7.55 21.13 18.73
N GLY A 197 7.23 20.39 17.65
CA GLY A 197 6.98 18.95 17.61
C GLY A 197 8.05 18.16 16.85
N ASN A 198 9.31 18.21 17.30
CA ASN A 198 10.37 17.29 16.86
C ASN A 198 10.13 15.82 17.31
N ASP A 199 8.90 15.47 17.66
CA ASP A 199 8.45 14.19 18.19
C ASP A 199 8.33 13.11 17.10
N PHE A 200 8.38 13.47 15.82
CA PHE A 200 8.08 12.54 14.73
C PHE A 200 9.10 12.57 13.57
N PRO A 201 10.39 12.31 13.84
CA PRO A 201 11.49 12.50 12.88
C PRO A 201 11.43 11.57 11.67
N ASN A 202 10.65 10.50 11.72
CA ASN A 202 10.49 9.53 10.63
C ASN A 202 9.33 9.89 9.69
N PHE A 203 8.50 10.89 10.00
CA PHE A 203 7.54 11.42 9.02
C PHE A 203 8.29 12.26 7.98
N ARG A 204 8.30 11.79 6.74
CA ARG A 204 9.13 12.35 5.66
C ARG A 204 8.32 12.93 4.52
N GLY A 205 7.08 12.49 4.32
CA GLY A 205 6.34 12.92 3.15
C GLY A 205 4.84 12.77 3.28
N PHE A 206 4.16 13.28 2.27
CA PHE A 206 2.73 13.16 2.13
C PHE A 206 2.38 12.60 0.76
N ASP A 207 1.23 11.96 0.69
CA ASP A 207 0.70 11.30 -0.50
C ASP A 207 -0.77 11.64 -0.70
N LEU A 208 -1.20 11.48 -1.93
CA LEU A 208 -2.57 11.66 -2.36
C LEU A 208 -2.97 10.43 -3.17
N ALA A 209 -3.84 9.61 -2.59
CA ALA A 209 -4.21 8.30 -3.12
C ALA A 209 -5.73 8.09 -3.12
N GLY A 210 -6.15 7.01 -3.75
CA GLY A 210 -7.55 6.64 -3.90
C GLY A 210 -8.08 6.89 -5.30
N ASN A 211 -9.40 6.98 -5.45
CA ASN A 211 -10.03 7.16 -6.77
C ASN A 211 -9.55 8.47 -7.44
N GLU A 212 -8.73 8.33 -8.47
CA GLU A 212 -8.09 9.43 -9.18
C GLU A 212 -9.11 10.38 -9.85
N LYS A 213 -10.27 9.86 -10.25
CA LYS A 213 -11.39 10.66 -10.81
C LYS A 213 -12.10 11.55 -9.79
N ALA A 214 -11.94 11.28 -8.50
CA ALA A 214 -12.70 11.97 -7.46
C ALA A 214 -12.21 13.41 -7.19
N GLY A 215 -10.95 13.72 -7.55
CA GLY A 215 -10.44 15.08 -7.47
C GLY A 215 -9.01 15.19 -7.96
N SER A 216 -8.75 16.15 -8.84
CA SER A 216 -7.47 16.32 -9.51
C SER A 216 -6.41 16.93 -8.58
N ALA A 217 -5.13 16.77 -8.94
CA ALA A 217 -4.04 17.37 -8.17
C ALA A 217 -4.10 18.91 -8.22
N ALA A 218 -4.54 19.49 -9.35
CA ALA A 218 -4.77 20.92 -9.46
C ALA A 218 -5.82 21.44 -8.46
N GLN A 219 -6.92 20.70 -8.26
CA GLN A 219 -7.99 21.08 -7.34
C GLN A 219 -7.55 21.06 -5.86
N MET A 220 -6.52 20.27 -5.53
CA MET A 220 -6.04 20.11 -4.16
C MET A 220 -4.86 21.01 -3.80
N ARG A 221 -4.37 21.81 -4.76
CA ARG A 221 -3.21 22.68 -4.59
C ARG A 221 -3.30 23.53 -3.34
N GLU A 222 -4.37 24.33 -3.20
CA GLU A 222 -4.54 25.26 -2.08
C GLU A 222 -4.54 24.54 -0.73
N ALA A 223 -5.17 23.36 -0.66
CA ALA A 223 -5.18 22.56 0.57
C ALA A 223 -3.78 22.03 0.92
N PHE A 224 -2.95 21.72 -0.08
CA PHE A 224 -1.60 21.19 0.12
C PHE A 224 -0.53 22.29 0.32
N MET A 225 -0.83 23.55 0.00
CA MET A 225 0.10 24.69 0.14
C MET A 225 0.80 24.75 1.50
N PRO A 226 0.10 24.63 2.65
CA PRO A 226 0.77 24.70 3.96
C PRO A 226 1.84 23.64 4.18
N MET A 227 1.66 22.43 3.63
CA MET A 227 2.67 21.36 3.72
C MET A 227 3.84 21.60 2.76
N MET A 228 3.57 22.17 1.57
CA MET A 228 4.61 22.59 0.63
C MET A 228 5.49 23.71 1.20
N GLU A 229 4.90 24.68 1.92
CA GLU A 229 5.63 25.75 2.62
C GLU A 229 6.55 25.23 3.73
N LYS A 230 6.24 24.05 4.28
CA LYS A 230 7.09 23.32 5.23
C LYS A 230 8.16 22.45 4.57
N CYS A 231 8.27 22.47 3.25
CA CYS A 231 9.21 21.65 2.48
C CYS A 231 9.04 20.14 2.70
N LEU A 232 7.82 19.68 2.97
CA LEU A 232 7.53 18.26 3.08
C LEU A 232 7.67 17.59 1.70
N HIS A 233 8.14 16.33 1.67
CA HIS A 233 8.23 15.58 0.42
C HIS A 233 6.86 15.12 -0.07
N PHE A 234 6.67 15.05 -1.39
CA PHE A 234 5.41 14.59 -1.98
C PHE A 234 5.62 13.44 -2.96
N THR A 235 4.87 12.36 -2.75
CA THR A 235 4.56 11.37 -3.79
C THR A 235 3.06 11.45 -4.08
N ILE A 236 2.61 11.19 -5.30
CA ILE A 236 1.18 11.32 -5.65
C ILE A 236 0.78 10.14 -6.54
N HIS A 237 -0.33 9.48 -6.22
CA HIS A 237 -0.92 8.50 -7.14
C HIS A 237 -1.49 9.24 -8.35
N ALA A 238 -0.92 8.95 -9.52
CA ALA A 238 -1.35 9.55 -10.77
C ALA A 238 -1.00 8.66 -11.98
N GLY A 239 -1.88 8.69 -12.98
CA GLY A 239 -1.73 7.99 -14.23
C GLY A 239 -1.86 6.48 -14.09
N GLU A 240 -2.63 6.02 -13.09
CA GLU A 240 -2.99 4.60 -12.97
C GLU A 240 -4.24 4.31 -13.79
N THR A 241 -5.31 5.08 -13.52
CA THR A 241 -6.61 4.94 -14.17
C THR A 241 -6.97 6.15 -15.03
N GLU A 242 -6.33 7.29 -14.79
CA GLU A 242 -6.44 8.48 -15.61
C GLU A 242 -5.28 8.66 -16.60
N ASP A 243 -5.46 9.58 -17.53
CA ASP A 243 -4.49 9.91 -18.55
C ASP A 243 -3.26 10.66 -17.99
N VAL A 244 -2.27 10.90 -18.86
CA VAL A 244 -1.00 11.54 -18.51
C VAL A 244 -1.15 12.96 -17.95
N ARG A 245 -2.30 13.62 -18.12
CA ARG A 245 -2.57 14.94 -17.54
C ARG A 245 -2.54 14.90 -16.03
N SER A 246 -3.03 13.82 -15.40
CA SER A 246 -3.02 13.71 -13.95
C SER A 246 -1.59 13.65 -13.39
N ILE A 247 -0.68 12.97 -14.10
CA ILE A 247 0.75 12.92 -13.79
C ILE A 247 1.36 14.32 -13.89
N TRP A 248 1.05 15.05 -14.97
CA TRP A 248 1.47 16.43 -15.13
C TRP A 248 0.98 17.30 -13.95
N GLU A 249 -0.31 17.19 -13.59
CA GLU A 249 -0.86 17.98 -12.49
C GLU A 249 -0.23 17.64 -11.15
N ALA A 250 0.04 16.38 -10.87
CA ALA A 250 0.74 15.96 -9.66
C ALA A 250 2.12 16.65 -9.53
N VAL A 251 2.90 16.66 -10.61
CA VAL A 251 4.24 17.28 -10.61
C VAL A 251 4.16 18.80 -10.52
N TYR A 252 3.31 19.45 -11.31
CA TYR A 252 3.34 20.92 -11.45
C TYR A 252 2.42 21.66 -10.46
N HIS A 253 1.35 21.03 -9.98
CA HIS A 253 0.47 21.64 -8.98
C HIS A 253 0.79 21.23 -7.55
N LEU A 254 1.30 20.02 -7.31
CA LEU A 254 1.60 19.51 -5.97
C LEU A 254 3.10 19.27 -5.73
N ASN A 255 3.97 19.65 -6.67
CA ASN A 255 5.42 19.49 -6.56
C ASN A 255 5.85 18.04 -6.28
N ALA A 256 5.14 17.06 -6.84
CA ALA A 256 5.44 15.65 -6.64
C ALA A 256 6.87 15.32 -7.09
N GLU A 257 7.66 14.75 -6.18
CA GLU A 257 9.01 14.22 -6.44
C GLU A 257 8.97 12.77 -6.92
N ARG A 258 7.85 12.10 -6.67
CA ARG A 258 7.56 10.73 -7.10
C ARG A 258 6.10 10.60 -7.53
N ILE A 259 5.84 9.67 -8.42
CA ILE A 259 4.49 9.33 -8.89
C ILE A 259 4.22 7.86 -8.62
N GLY A 260 3.14 7.59 -7.89
CA GLY A 260 2.56 6.27 -7.75
C GLY A 260 2.00 5.79 -9.09
N HIS A 261 2.42 4.60 -9.53
CA HIS A 261 2.02 3.92 -10.76
C HIS A 261 2.54 4.54 -12.06
N GLY A 262 2.09 5.75 -12.44
CA GLY A 262 2.57 6.47 -13.62
C GLY A 262 2.49 5.68 -14.94
N LEU A 263 1.46 4.85 -15.12
CA LEU A 263 1.34 3.92 -16.25
C LEU A 263 1.15 4.62 -17.59
N THR A 264 0.55 5.81 -17.57
CA THR A 264 0.26 6.64 -18.75
C THR A 264 1.37 7.65 -19.09
N LEU A 265 2.45 7.73 -18.30
CA LEU A 265 3.59 8.62 -18.62
C LEU A 265 4.21 8.34 -20.00
N LYS A 266 4.13 7.07 -20.46
CA LYS A 266 4.59 6.62 -21.78
C LYS A 266 3.91 7.34 -22.96
N ASP A 267 2.77 7.97 -22.71
CA ASP A 267 1.92 8.61 -23.71
C ASP A 267 2.32 10.10 -23.94
N ASP A 268 3.21 10.66 -23.12
CA ASP A 268 3.79 12.00 -23.30
C ASP A 268 5.34 11.94 -23.26
N PRO A 269 6.02 11.88 -24.43
CA PRO A 269 7.47 11.87 -24.49
C PRO A 269 8.14 13.09 -23.85
N GLY A 270 7.51 14.27 -23.94
CA GLY A 270 8.06 15.50 -23.38
C GLY A 270 8.03 15.48 -21.85
N LEU A 271 6.94 15.00 -21.25
CA LEU A 271 6.86 14.81 -19.81
C LEU A 271 7.81 13.71 -19.33
N LEU A 272 7.93 12.61 -20.08
CA LEU A 272 8.88 11.54 -19.81
C LEU A 272 10.33 12.04 -19.77
N GLU A 273 10.73 12.90 -20.71
CA GLU A 273 12.05 13.55 -20.68
C GLU A 273 12.23 14.42 -19.43
N LYS A 274 11.20 15.16 -19.00
CA LYS A 274 11.25 15.92 -17.75
C LYS A 274 11.43 15.03 -16.52
N PHE A 275 10.80 13.85 -16.48
CA PHE A 275 10.98 12.89 -15.40
C PHE A 275 12.42 12.39 -15.33
N ARG A 276 12.99 12.01 -16.47
CA ARG A 276 14.41 11.61 -16.58
C ARG A 276 15.34 12.71 -16.09
N ASP A 277 15.24 13.91 -16.67
CA ASP A 277 16.20 14.99 -16.43
C ASP A 277 16.11 15.55 -15.00
N ARG A 278 14.90 15.59 -14.42
CA ARG A 278 14.67 16.04 -13.04
C ARG A 278 14.78 14.94 -12.00
N ASN A 279 15.01 13.69 -12.42
CA ASN A 279 15.05 12.52 -11.54
C ASN A 279 13.75 12.30 -10.73
N ILE A 280 12.59 12.64 -11.29
CA ILE A 280 11.28 12.34 -10.70
C ILE A 280 11.08 10.83 -10.78
N ALA A 281 10.81 10.19 -9.64
CA ALA A 281 10.71 8.72 -9.62
C ALA A 281 9.30 8.25 -10.01
N VAL A 282 9.22 7.06 -10.61
CA VAL A 282 7.96 6.36 -10.87
C VAL A 282 7.93 5.09 -10.04
N GLU A 283 6.96 5.01 -9.14
CA GLU A 283 6.76 3.91 -8.22
C GLU A 283 5.83 2.87 -8.85
N MET A 284 6.41 1.91 -9.57
CA MET A 284 5.63 0.88 -10.26
C MET A 284 5.17 -0.18 -9.26
N CYS A 285 3.95 -0.69 -9.43
CA CYS A 285 3.35 -1.68 -8.54
C CYS A 285 2.85 -2.89 -9.36
N PRO A 286 3.76 -3.73 -9.89
CA PRO A 286 3.46 -4.75 -10.90
C PRO A 286 2.20 -5.58 -10.67
N SER A 287 1.98 -6.13 -9.48
CA SER A 287 0.78 -6.98 -9.24
C SER A 287 -0.49 -6.14 -9.16
N SER A 288 -0.47 -5.01 -8.42
CA SER A 288 -1.60 -4.08 -8.32
C SER A 288 -1.99 -3.53 -9.70
N ASN A 289 -1.01 -3.10 -10.51
CA ASN A 289 -1.25 -2.58 -11.85
C ASN A 289 -1.78 -3.64 -12.82
N PHE A 290 -1.30 -4.89 -12.72
CA PHE A 290 -1.86 -6.02 -13.46
C PHE A 290 -3.32 -6.31 -13.05
N GLN A 291 -3.60 -6.28 -11.76
CA GLN A 291 -4.92 -6.60 -11.21
C GLN A 291 -5.94 -5.50 -11.54
N ILE A 292 -5.57 -4.22 -11.45
CA ILE A 292 -6.46 -3.09 -11.68
C ILE A 292 -6.63 -2.79 -13.18
N VAL A 293 -5.52 -2.63 -13.90
CA VAL A 293 -5.51 -2.11 -15.29
C VAL A 293 -5.37 -3.23 -16.32
N GLY A 294 -4.57 -4.25 -16.03
CA GLY A 294 -4.31 -5.36 -16.93
C GLY A 294 -3.15 -5.13 -17.89
N PHE A 295 -2.21 -6.07 -17.89
CA PHE A 295 -1.06 -6.08 -18.78
C PHE A 295 -0.75 -7.51 -19.20
N ARG A 296 -0.03 -7.65 -20.32
CA ARG A 296 0.45 -8.95 -20.76
C ARG A 296 1.40 -9.54 -19.72
N ASP A 297 1.10 -10.74 -19.26
CA ASP A 297 1.96 -11.56 -18.41
C ASP A 297 2.41 -12.80 -19.18
N ALA A 298 3.72 -12.99 -19.32
CA ALA A 298 4.30 -14.06 -20.13
C ALA A 298 3.92 -15.47 -19.66
N TRP A 299 3.42 -15.62 -18.43
CA TRP A 299 3.04 -16.90 -17.83
C TRP A 299 1.53 -17.15 -17.88
N LEU A 300 0.74 -16.16 -18.33
CA LEU A 300 -0.72 -16.26 -18.42
C LEU A 300 -1.17 -16.03 -19.88
N PRO A 301 -1.34 -17.10 -20.68
CA PRO A 301 -1.72 -16.99 -22.09
C PRO A 301 -2.99 -16.18 -22.35
N ALA A 302 -3.95 -16.21 -21.41
CA ALA A 302 -5.19 -15.41 -21.49
C ALA A 302 -4.94 -13.89 -21.62
N THR A 303 -3.76 -13.41 -21.21
CA THR A 303 -3.38 -12.00 -21.22
C THR A 303 -2.61 -11.57 -22.47
N GLU A 304 -2.40 -12.46 -23.45
CA GLU A 304 -1.54 -12.21 -24.61
C GLU A 304 -1.94 -10.97 -25.43
N ARG A 305 -3.25 -10.67 -25.47
CA ARG A 305 -3.81 -9.52 -26.21
C ARG A 305 -3.77 -8.20 -25.42
N LEU A 306 -3.35 -8.22 -24.15
CA LEU A 306 -3.24 -7.02 -23.32
C LEU A 306 -1.99 -6.22 -23.66
N SER A 307 -1.98 -4.96 -23.24
CA SER A 307 -0.86 -4.06 -23.51
C SER A 307 0.41 -4.44 -22.74
N THR A 308 1.56 -4.05 -23.26
CA THR A 308 2.85 -4.23 -22.59
C THR A 308 2.98 -3.30 -21.39
N TYR A 309 3.45 -3.84 -20.27
CA TYR A 309 3.74 -3.06 -19.07
C TYR A 309 4.90 -2.09 -19.31
N PRO A 310 4.80 -0.79 -18.93
CA PRO A 310 5.76 0.22 -19.39
C PRO A 310 7.09 0.24 -18.64
N LEU A 311 7.25 -0.58 -17.60
CA LEU A 311 8.44 -0.60 -16.72
C LEU A 311 9.75 -0.65 -17.50
N LYS A 312 9.91 -1.59 -18.44
CA LYS A 312 11.16 -1.74 -19.18
C LYS A 312 11.43 -0.56 -20.11
N ARG A 313 10.38 -0.03 -20.75
CA ARG A 313 10.48 1.21 -21.56
C ARG A 313 10.96 2.38 -20.71
N TYR A 314 10.46 2.54 -19.49
CA TYR A 314 10.90 3.60 -18.59
C TYR A 314 12.36 3.42 -18.17
N LEU A 315 12.77 2.20 -17.77
CA LEU A 315 14.16 1.89 -17.44
C LEU A 315 15.11 2.19 -18.61
N ASP A 316 14.75 1.78 -19.84
CA ASP A 316 15.57 1.98 -21.04
C ASP A 316 15.69 3.44 -21.44
N ASN A 317 14.70 4.27 -21.09
CA ASN A 317 14.76 5.72 -21.27
C ASN A 317 15.47 6.45 -20.11
N GLY A 318 16.07 5.70 -19.17
CA GLY A 318 16.84 6.25 -18.06
C GLY A 318 16.01 6.85 -16.93
N LEU A 319 14.71 6.53 -16.85
CA LEU A 319 13.87 7.00 -15.74
C LEU A 319 14.26 6.31 -14.44
N ARG A 320 14.04 7.02 -13.33
CA ARG A 320 14.17 6.46 -11.98
C ARG A 320 12.90 5.66 -11.64
N VAL A 321 12.88 4.41 -12.06
CA VAL A 321 11.76 3.49 -11.79
C VAL A 321 12.06 2.62 -10.58
N THR A 322 11.08 2.43 -9.70
CA THR A 322 11.14 1.47 -8.59
C THR A 322 10.02 0.42 -8.73
N VAL A 323 10.18 -0.73 -8.07
CA VAL A 323 9.15 -1.78 -7.96
C VAL A 323 8.72 -1.89 -6.51
N ASN A 324 7.41 -1.84 -6.26
CA ASN A 324 6.81 -1.70 -4.94
C ASN A 324 5.59 -2.60 -4.82
N THR A 325 5.21 -2.96 -3.60
CA THR A 325 4.08 -3.88 -3.32
C THR A 325 2.71 -3.22 -3.35
N ASP A 326 2.65 -1.90 -3.21
CA ASP A 326 1.41 -1.16 -3.00
C ASP A 326 0.61 -1.72 -1.80
N ASN A 327 -0.41 -2.54 -2.05
CA ASN A 327 -1.22 -3.20 -1.03
C ASN A 327 -0.93 -4.72 -1.02
N PRO A 328 0.12 -5.20 -0.32
CA PRO A 328 0.53 -6.62 -0.38
C PRO A 328 -0.56 -7.60 0.07
N GLY A 329 -1.43 -7.17 1.00
CA GLY A 329 -2.59 -7.94 1.43
C GLY A 329 -3.59 -8.17 0.30
N ILE A 330 -4.03 -7.09 -0.38
CA ILE A 330 -5.00 -7.18 -1.48
C ILE A 330 -4.38 -7.89 -2.69
N SER A 331 -3.18 -7.45 -3.09
CA SER A 331 -2.47 -7.97 -4.26
C SER A 331 -1.98 -9.42 -4.11
N ARG A 332 -2.03 -9.99 -2.90
CA ARG A 332 -1.50 -11.32 -2.56
C ARG A 332 -0.02 -11.46 -2.95
N THR A 333 0.78 -10.45 -2.63
CA THR A 333 2.18 -10.34 -3.04
C THR A 333 3.08 -9.97 -1.86
N ASP A 334 4.39 -9.93 -2.14
CA ASP A 334 5.46 -9.53 -1.24
C ASP A 334 6.58 -8.84 -2.03
N PHE A 335 7.59 -8.35 -1.34
CA PHE A 335 8.67 -7.55 -1.94
C PHE A 335 9.43 -8.28 -3.05
N THR A 336 9.66 -9.59 -2.91
CA THR A 336 10.39 -10.39 -3.89
C THR A 336 9.49 -10.82 -5.05
N SER A 337 8.25 -11.19 -4.73
CA SER A 337 7.22 -11.56 -5.71
C SER A 337 6.93 -10.42 -6.69
N GLU A 338 7.00 -9.15 -6.26
CA GLU A 338 6.87 -8.01 -7.17
C GLU A 338 7.99 -7.90 -8.21
N LEU A 339 9.23 -8.25 -7.85
CA LEU A 339 10.34 -8.29 -8.81
C LEU A 339 10.12 -9.41 -9.84
N HIS A 340 9.64 -10.57 -9.40
CA HIS A 340 9.27 -11.65 -10.31
C HIS A 340 8.10 -11.25 -11.22
N ARG A 341 7.07 -10.60 -10.68
CA ARG A 341 5.97 -10.06 -11.46
C ARG A 341 6.48 -9.05 -12.49
N ALA A 342 7.35 -8.12 -12.11
CA ALA A 342 7.94 -7.15 -13.03
C ALA A 342 8.66 -7.83 -14.20
N ALA A 343 9.40 -8.92 -13.95
CA ALA A 343 10.01 -9.73 -15.00
C ALA A 343 8.97 -10.41 -15.90
N ARG A 344 7.92 -11.02 -15.32
CA ARG A 344 6.85 -11.68 -16.07
C ARG A 344 6.06 -10.74 -16.97
N LEU A 345 5.87 -9.49 -16.54
CA LEU A 345 5.19 -8.43 -17.30
C LEU A 345 6.09 -7.77 -18.36
N THR A 346 7.39 -8.09 -18.38
CA THR A 346 8.35 -7.56 -19.34
C THR A 346 8.59 -8.59 -20.45
N PRO A 347 8.35 -8.25 -21.74
CA PRO A 347 8.68 -9.14 -22.85
C PRO A 347 10.18 -9.52 -22.82
N GLY A 348 10.46 -10.81 -22.78
CA GLY A 348 11.84 -11.33 -22.67
C GLY A 348 12.42 -11.32 -21.24
N GLY A 349 11.65 -10.89 -20.24
CA GLY A 349 12.09 -10.82 -18.85
C GLY A 349 12.92 -9.57 -18.51
N LEU A 350 13.39 -9.52 -17.27
CA LEU A 350 14.34 -8.51 -16.79
C LEU A 350 15.68 -9.19 -16.54
N SER A 351 16.77 -8.52 -16.94
CA SER A 351 18.12 -8.99 -16.63
C SER A 351 18.45 -8.78 -15.15
N MET A 352 19.50 -9.42 -14.67
CA MET A 352 20.02 -9.15 -13.33
C MET A 352 20.41 -7.67 -13.16
N TRP A 353 20.93 -7.04 -14.22
CA TRP A 353 21.27 -5.62 -14.19
C TRP A 353 20.03 -4.73 -14.05
N ASP A 354 18.93 -5.06 -14.73
CA ASP A 354 17.66 -4.34 -14.57
C ASP A 354 17.16 -4.45 -13.12
N MET A 355 17.25 -5.64 -12.52
CA MET A 355 16.86 -5.86 -11.11
C MET A 355 17.71 -5.03 -10.16
N LEU A 356 19.04 -5.02 -10.34
CA LEU A 356 19.96 -4.21 -9.54
C LEU A 356 19.68 -2.70 -9.71
N LEU A 357 19.34 -2.25 -10.92
CA LEU A 357 18.95 -0.86 -11.16
C LEU A 357 17.65 -0.49 -10.45
N LEU A 358 16.63 -1.36 -10.48
CA LEU A 358 15.37 -1.16 -9.76
C LEU A 358 15.60 -1.01 -8.25
N VAL A 359 16.39 -1.92 -7.67
CA VAL A 359 16.77 -1.86 -6.24
C VAL A 359 17.55 -0.58 -5.93
N ARG A 360 18.54 -0.24 -6.75
CA ARG A 360 19.33 0.99 -6.61
C ARG A 360 18.47 2.25 -6.67
N ASN A 361 17.48 2.26 -7.57
CA ASN A 361 16.56 3.38 -7.72
C ASN A 361 15.69 3.56 -6.47
N GLY A 362 15.34 2.48 -5.75
CA GLY A 362 14.66 2.55 -4.45
C GLY A 362 15.41 3.41 -3.44
N PHE A 363 16.70 3.14 -3.21
CA PHE A 363 17.53 3.96 -2.33
C PHE A 363 17.65 5.42 -2.79
N LYS A 364 17.73 5.65 -4.10
CA LYS A 364 17.84 7.01 -4.67
C LYS A 364 16.54 7.80 -4.63
N ALA A 365 15.40 7.13 -4.70
CA ALA A 365 14.08 7.74 -4.70
C ALA A 365 13.53 8.00 -3.29
N SER A 366 14.07 7.32 -2.26
CA SER A 366 13.66 7.49 -0.88
C SER A 366 13.66 8.97 -0.41
N PHE A 367 12.75 9.30 0.49
CA PHE A 367 12.64 10.57 1.21
C PHE A 367 13.52 10.62 2.48
N SER A 368 14.36 9.61 2.71
CA SER A 368 15.39 9.69 3.75
C SER A 368 16.42 10.78 3.44
N PRO A 369 17.05 11.38 4.46
CA PRO A 369 18.11 12.37 4.27
C PRO A 369 19.19 11.88 3.31
N ARG A 370 19.72 12.79 2.47
CA ARG A 370 20.70 12.42 1.43
C ARG A 370 21.89 11.62 1.96
N ALA A 371 22.46 12.00 3.10
CA ALA A 371 23.57 11.30 3.72
C ALA A 371 23.19 9.84 4.05
N ARG A 372 22.01 9.63 4.64
CA ARG A 372 21.48 8.31 4.98
C ARG A 372 21.23 7.45 3.73
N ARG A 373 20.66 8.04 2.66
CA ARG A 373 20.48 7.33 1.38
C ARG A 373 21.81 6.86 0.78
N GLN A 374 22.84 7.70 0.82
CA GLN A 374 24.16 7.36 0.32
C GLN A 374 24.85 6.26 1.13
N GLU A 375 24.71 6.29 2.46
CA GLU A 375 25.19 5.24 3.36
C GLU A 375 24.53 3.90 3.03
N MET A 376 23.19 3.85 3.03
CA MET A 376 22.43 2.62 2.74
C MET A 376 22.74 2.05 1.35
N LEU A 377 22.93 2.93 0.35
CA LEU A 377 23.28 2.52 -0.99
C LEU A 377 24.69 1.89 -1.05
N ARG A 378 25.69 2.51 -0.41
CA ARG A 378 27.05 1.97 -0.36
C ARG A 378 27.08 0.62 0.35
N ASP A 379 26.35 0.49 1.45
CA ASP A 379 26.22 -0.78 2.18
C ASP A 379 25.57 -1.87 1.32
N ALA A 380 24.59 -1.52 0.49
CA ALA A 380 23.94 -2.46 -0.42
C ALA A 380 24.88 -2.89 -1.55
N GLU A 381 25.56 -1.93 -2.18
CA GLU A 381 26.53 -2.19 -3.24
C GLU A 381 27.70 -3.05 -2.75
N ALA A 382 28.24 -2.77 -1.56
CA ALA A 382 29.30 -3.57 -0.95
C ALA A 382 28.86 -5.03 -0.69
N ASP A 383 27.61 -5.23 -0.28
CA ASP A 383 27.05 -6.55 -0.05
C ASP A 383 26.88 -7.35 -1.34
N ILE A 384 26.38 -6.70 -2.40
CA ILE A 384 26.25 -7.31 -3.73
C ILE A 384 27.63 -7.72 -4.26
N ILE A 385 28.63 -6.84 -4.15
CA ILE A 385 30.00 -7.14 -4.57
C ILE A 385 30.55 -8.36 -3.82
N ARG A 386 30.32 -8.44 -2.51
CA ARG A 386 30.75 -9.59 -1.71
C ARG A 386 30.09 -10.88 -2.18
N GLN A 387 28.77 -10.88 -2.40
CA GLN A 387 28.04 -12.06 -2.89
C GLN A 387 28.52 -12.52 -4.28
N LEU A 388 28.82 -11.58 -5.19
CA LEU A 388 29.41 -11.89 -6.49
C LEU A 388 30.81 -12.52 -6.36
N GLN A 389 31.63 -12.02 -5.45
CA GLN A 389 32.97 -12.57 -5.18
C GLN A 389 32.91 -13.98 -4.57
N GLU A 390 31.87 -14.26 -3.79
CA GLU A 390 31.60 -15.56 -3.17
C GLU A 390 30.88 -16.54 -4.14
N GLY A 391 30.52 -16.12 -5.35
CA GLY A 391 29.83 -16.95 -6.35
C GLY A 391 28.38 -17.28 -5.99
N MET A 392 27.75 -16.47 -5.14
CA MET A 392 26.34 -16.63 -4.72
C MET A 392 25.34 -15.95 -5.68
N LEU A 393 25.83 -15.01 -6.48
CA LEU A 393 25.15 -14.31 -7.57
C LEU A 393 26.03 -14.43 -8.82
#